data_AF-A0A7J5WSV3-F1
#
_entry.id   AF-A0A7J5WSV3-F1
#
_cell.length_a   1.000
_cell.length_b   1.000
_cell.length_c   1.000
_cell.angle_alpha   90.00
_cell.angle_beta   90.00
_cell.angle_gamma   90.00
#
_symmetry.space_group_name_H-M   'P 1'
#
loop_
_entity.id
_entity.type
_entity.pdbx_description
1 polymer ?
#
loop_
_entity_poly.entity_id
_entity_poly.type
_entity_poly.pdbx_seq_one_letter_code
_entity_poly.pdbx_strand_id
1 'polypeptide(L)' 'MDRGDEVDLVEAKRSLDRLLGVPNTGDWMTARATAAHVRALLARARADPSYPDLVEQYRSLSERFGFEGHIDSAATM' A
#
# COMPACT_ATOMS: atom_id res chain seq x y z
N MET A 1 -24.28 0.88 5.01
CA MET A 1 -22.83 0.73 5.24
C MET A 1 -22.19 1.81 4.41
N ASP A 2 -21.60 2.79 5.07
CA ASP A 2 -20.81 3.81 4.37
C ASP A 2 -19.42 3.21 4.14
N ARG A 3 -18.85 3.35 2.94
CA ARG A 3 -17.54 2.76 2.67
C ARG A 3 -16.46 3.55 3.41
N GLY A 4 -15.58 2.86 4.12
CA GLY A 4 -14.47 3.45 4.85
C GLY A 4 -14.72 3.57 6.36
N ASP A 5 -15.69 2.83 6.90
CA ASP A 5 -15.80 2.70 8.35
C ASP A 5 -14.64 1.86 8.94
N GLU A 6 -14.50 1.86 10.28
CA GLU A 6 -13.38 1.15 10.93
C GLU A 6 -13.37 -0.35 10.60
N VAL A 7 -14.53 -0.96 10.33
CA VAL A 7 -14.65 -2.38 9.96
C VAL A 7 -14.02 -2.61 8.58
N ASP A 8 -14.34 -1.77 7.60
CA ASP A 8 -13.73 -1.81 6.26
C ASP A 8 -12.21 -1.66 6.32
N LEU A 9 -11.73 -0.73 7.15
CA LEU A 9 -10.30 -0.47 7.31
C LEU A 9 -9.56 -1.64 7.97
N VAL A 10 -10.18 -2.31 8.95
CA VAL A 10 -9.62 -3.52 9.60
C VAL A 10 -9.58 -4.70 8.62
N GLU A 11 -10.62 -4.87 7.81
CA GLU A 11 -10.67 -5.92 6.79
C GLU A 11 -9.60 -5.72 5.72
N ALA A 12 -9.42 -4.49 5.25
CA ALA A 12 -8.38 -4.13 4.29
C ALA A 12 -6.99 -4.47 4.84
N LYS A 13 -6.71 -4.12 6.10
CA LYS A 13 -5.44 -4.45 6.76
C LYS A 13 -5.19 -5.95 6.82
N ARG A 14 -6.19 -6.73 7.24
CA ARG A 14 -6.08 -8.20 7.34
C ARG A 14 -5.82 -8.85 5.99
N SER A 15 -6.46 -8.35 4.94
CA SER A 15 -6.27 -8.84 3.57
C SER A 15 -4.87 -8.55 3.06
N LEU A 16 -4.33 -7.36 3.35
CA LEU A 16 -2.94 -6.99 3.07
C LEU A 16 -1.93 -7.86 3.81
N ASP A 17 -2.14 -8.09 5.10
CA ASP A 17 -1.25 -8.93 5.91
C ASP A 17 -1.20 -10.37 5.36
N ARG A 18 -2.35 -10.91 4.90
CA ARG A 18 -2.41 -12.22 4.23
C ARG A 18 -1.66 -12.21 2.89
N LEU A 19 -1.84 -11.18 2.07
CA LEU A 19 -1.19 -11.04 0.76
C LEU A 19 0.34 -10.99 0.90
N LEU A 20 0.85 -10.26 1.89
CA LEU A 20 2.28 -10.11 2.14
C LEU A 20 2.92 -11.31 2.84
N GLY A 21 2.13 -12.19 3.44
CA GLY A 21 2.60 -13.44 4.05
C GLY A 21 2.98 -14.52 3.03
N VAL A 22 2.67 -14.34 1.74
CA VAL A 22 3.04 -15.27 0.67
C VAL A 22 4.54 -15.12 0.35
N PRO A 23 5.32 -16.21 0.27
CA PRO A 23 6.73 -16.15 -0.11
C PRO A 23 6.93 -15.45 -1.46
N ASN A 24 7.95 -14.59 -1.53
CA ASN A 24 8.23 -13.81 -2.74
C ASN A 24 8.78 -14.70 -3.86
N THR A 25 7.90 -15.28 -4.65
CA THR A 25 8.25 -16.05 -5.85
C THR A 25 8.28 -15.12 -7.05
N GLY A 26 9.26 -14.21 -7.15
CA GLY A 26 9.68 -13.45 -8.36
C GLY A 26 8.64 -12.59 -9.11
N ASP A 27 7.48 -13.15 -9.43
CA ASP A 27 6.38 -12.64 -10.25
C ASP A 27 5.40 -11.73 -9.50
N TRP A 28 5.64 -11.48 -8.21
CA TRP A 28 4.71 -10.76 -7.32
C TRP A 28 5.05 -9.28 -7.10
N MET A 29 5.87 -8.68 -7.95
CA MET A 29 6.35 -7.29 -7.77
C MET A 29 5.21 -6.27 -7.86
N THR A 30 4.30 -6.43 -8.82
CA THR A 30 3.10 -5.58 -8.94
C THR A 30 2.19 -5.73 -7.72
N ALA A 31 2.03 -6.94 -7.18
CA ALA A 31 1.24 -7.19 -5.98
C ALA A 31 1.84 -6.48 -4.76
N ARG A 32 3.17 -6.44 -4.65
CA ARG A 32 3.87 -5.70 -3.58
C ARG A 32 3.75 -4.19 -3.72
N ALA A 33 3.90 -3.64 -4.92
CA ALA A 33 3.67 -2.21 -5.16
C ALA A 33 2.22 -1.81 -4.81
N THR A 34 1.26 -2.64 -5.21
CA THR A 34 -0.15 -2.47 -4.85
C THR A 34 -0.35 -2.55 -3.34
N ALA A 35 0.27 -3.52 -2.66
CA ALA A 35 0.17 -3.65 -1.21
C ALA A 35 0.75 -2.42 -0.47
N ALA A 36 1.89 -1.90 -0.93
CA ALA A 36 2.50 -0.70 -0.36
C ALA A 36 1.59 0.54 -0.54
N HIS A 37 1.02 0.71 -1.74
CA HIS A 37 0.04 1.77 -2.04
C HIS A 37 -1.16 1.70 -1.08
N VAL A 38 -1.80 0.53 -0.94
CA VAL A 38 -3.00 0.37 -0.09
C VAL A 38 -2.66 0.61 1.39
N ARG A 39 -1.46 0.23 1.86
CA ARG A 39 -1.01 0.53 3.24
C ARG A 39 -0.90 2.03 3.48
N ALA A 40 -0.34 2.78 2.54
CA ALA A 40 -0.28 4.24 2.64
C ALA A 40 -1.69 4.87 2.68
N LEU A 41 -2.59 4.44 1.81
CA LEU A 41 -3.99 4.92 1.82
C LEU A 41 -4.72 4.62 3.15
N LEU A 42 -4.51 3.42 3.71
CA LEU A 42 -5.09 3.03 4.98
C LEU A 42 -4.55 3.90 6.14
N ALA A 43 -3.25 4.16 6.16
CA ALA A 43 -2.62 5.05 7.13
C ALA A 43 -3.20 6.47 7.03
N ARG A 44 -3.36 6.99 5.81
CA ARG A 44 -4.02 8.29 5.56
C ARG A 44 -5.45 8.32 6.09
N ALA A 45 -6.25 7.30 5.79
CA ALA A 45 -7.65 7.21 6.24
C ALA A 45 -7.77 7.19 7.77
N ARG A 46 -6.76 6.66 8.47
CA ARG A 46 -6.69 6.58 9.93
C ARG A 46 -6.00 7.78 10.59
N ALA A 47 -5.51 8.76 9.82
CA ALA A 47 -4.60 9.80 10.29
C ALA A 47 -3.39 9.23 11.06
N ASP A 48 -2.89 8.08 10.61
CA ASP A 48 -1.76 7.38 11.22
C ASP A 48 -0.46 8.14 10.94
N PRO A 49 0.35 8.46 11.97
CA PRO A 49 1.59 9.23 11.81
C PRO A 49 2.65 8.52 10.95
N SER A 50 2.53 7.21 10.70
CA SER A 50 3.41 6.46 9.79
C SER A 50 3.14 6.71 8.31
N TYR A 51 2.09 7.47 7.96
CA TYR A 51 1.71 7.74 6.56
C TYR A 51 2.89 8.22 5.68
N PRO A 52 3.71 9.21 6.08
CA PRO A 52 4.81 9.69 5.24
C PRO A 52 5.85 8.58 4.96
N ASP A 53 6.19 7.78 5.97
CA ASP A 53 7.16 6.68 5.84
C ASP A 53 6.65 5.56 4.92
N LEU A 54 5.32 5.35 4.90
CA LEU A 54 4.68 4.37 4.03
C LEU A 54 4.61 4.84 2.58
N VAL A 55 4.37 6.15 2.35
CA VAL A 55 4.46 6.76 1.01
C VAL A 55 5.89 6.65 0.47
N GLU A 56 6.90 6.92 1.29
CA GLU A 56 8.29 6.82 0.87
C GLU A 56 8.69 5.37 0.54
N GLN A 57 8.29 4.39 1.36
CA GLN A 57 8.51 2.98 1.06
C GLN A 57 7.80 2.54 -0.23
N TYR A 58 6.58 3.02 -0.47
CA TYR A 58 5.85 2.76 -1.71
C TYR A 58 6.56 3.37 -2.93
N ARG A 59 7.01 4.62 -2.81
CA ARG A 59 7.76 5.32 -3.86
C ARG A 59 9.05 4.59 -4.20
N SER A 60 9.88 4.33 -3.20
CA SER A 60 11.15 3.61 -3.34
C SER A 60 10.98 2.24 -4.04
N LEU A 61 9.92 1.51 -3.68
CA LEU A 61 9.61 0.23 -4.31
C LEU A 61 9.21 0.40 -5.78
N SER A 62 8.41 1.42 -6.09
CA SER A 62 7.92 1.71 -7.45
C SER A 62 9.04 2.18 -8.37
N GLU A 63 9.96 3.01 -7.86
CA GLU A 63 11.16 3.45 -8.56
C GLU A 63 12.08 2.26 -8.87
N ARG A 64 12.31 1.37 -7.90
CA ARG A 64 13.12 0.16 -8.09
C ARG A 64 12.63 -0.73 -9.23
N PHE A 65 11.31 -0.79 -9.47
CA PHE A 65 10.72 -1.65 -10.50
C PHE A 65 10.30 -0.89 -11.77
N GLY A 66 10.51 0.42 -11.84
CA GLY A 66 10.15 1.24 -13.01
C GLY A 66 8.63 1.35 -13.23
N PHE A 67 7.83 1.28 -12.16
CA PHE A 67 6.37 1.38 -12.25
C PHE A 67 5.91 2.83 -12.31
N GLU A 68 6.04 3.47 -13.48
CA GLU A 68 5.79 4.92 -13.68
C GLU A 68 4.46 5.40 -13.10
N GLY A 69 3.34 4.73 -13.40
CA GLY A 69 2.03 5.11 -12.85
C GLY A 69 1.95 5.02 -11.31
N HIS A 70 2.72 4.12 -10.69
CA HIS A 70 2.82 4.06 -9.23
C HIS A 70 3.71 5.15 -8.65
N ILE A 71 4.75 5.57 -9.38
CA ILE A 71 5.62 6.70 -9.00
C ILE A 71 4.79 8.00 -9.00
N ASP A 72 4.01 8.23 -10.05
CA ASP A 72 3.12 9.39 -10.16
C ASP A 72 2.06 9.41 -9.06
N SER A 73 1.51 8.23 -8.75
CA SER A 73 0.58 8.10 -7.62
C SER A 73 1.26 8.43 -6.29
N ALA A 74 2.49 8.00 -6.05
CA ALA A 74 3.21 8.32 -4.82
C ALA A 74 3.54 9.83 -4.71
N ALA A 75 3.76 10.50 -5.84
CA ALA A 75 4.05 11.94 -5.87
C ALA A 75 2.82 12.83 -5.55
N THR A 76 1.61 12.28 -5.65
CA THR A 76 0.34 12.99 -5.41
C THR A 76 -0.35 12.58 -4.11
N MET A 77 0.22 11.60 -3.40
CA MET A 77 -0.22 11.15 -2.06
C MET A 77 0.20 12.14 -0.98
#